data_AF-A0A662V7N3-F1
#
_entry.id   AF-A0A662V7N3-F1
#
_cell.length_a   1.000
_cell.length_b   1.000
_cell.length_c   1.000
_cell.angle_alpha   90.00
_cell.angle_beta   90.00
_cell.angle_gamma   90.00
#
_symmetry.space_group_name_H-M   'P 1'
#
loop_
_entity.id
_entity.type
_entity.pdbx_description
1 polymer ?
#
loop_
_entity_poly.entity_id
_entity_poly.type
_entity_poly.pdbx_seq_one_letter_code
_entity_poly.pdbx_strand_id
1 'polypeptide(L)'
;TELVGPLLGARLLSLAGSLEELAKLPASTVQVLGAEKALFRALRTGGKPPKHGVIFQFPEIHRSPRWQRGKIARALATKLAIAARVDFFTGRFIGDELKKSLTQRIEEIKKLYPRPPKREVPPRRVRRRRRR
;
A
#
# COMPACT_ATOMS: atom_id res chain seq x y z
N THR A 1 17.87 2.49 -0.36
CA THR A 1 17.36 1.30 0.37
C THR A 1 16.92 1.60 1.81
N GLU A 2 17.29 2.74 2.37
CA GLU A 2 17.07 3.13 3.77
C GLU A 2 15.60 3.06 4.26
N LEU A 3 14.62 3.21 3.37
CA LEU A 3 13.20 3.20 3.72
C LEU A 3 12.58 1.82 3.94
N VAL A 4 12.95 0.83 3.13
CA VAL A 4 12.27 -0.49 3.06
C VAL A 4 13.22 -1.68 3.21
N GLY A 5 14.52 -1.42 3.31
CA GLY A 5 15.55 -2.43 3.30
C GLY A 5 15.85 -2.98 1.88
N PRO A 6 16.95 -3.74 1.74
CA PRO A 6 17.44 -4.18 0.44
C PRO A 6 16.51 -5.20 -0.23
N LEU A 7 15.95 -6.14 0.53
CA LEU A 7 15.11 -7.21 -0.02
C LEU A 7 13.82 -6.69 -0.67
N LEU A 8 13.10 -5.82 0.04
CA LEU A 8 11.86 -5.23 -0.47
C LEU A 8 12.16 -4.23 -1.59
N GLY A 9 13.25 -3.46 -1.49
CA GLY A 9 13.71 -2.57 -2.55
C GLY A 9 14.01 -3.31 -3.86
N ALA A 10 14.76 -4.42 -3.79
CA ALA A 10 15.08 -5.25 -4.94
C ALA A 10 13.81 -5.86 -5.58
N ARG A 11 12.85 -6.33 -4.77
CA ARG A 11 11.55 -6.82 -5.28
C ARG A 11 10.76 -5.73 -6.00
N LEU A 12 10.74 -4.51 -5.46
CA LEU A 12 10.05 -3.38 -6.10
C LEU A 12 10.67 -3.04 -7.46
N LEU A 13 12.00 -2.99 -7.53
CA LEU A 13 12.72 -2.75 -8.78
C LEU A 13 12.48 -3.88 -9.79
N SER A 14 12.55 -5.14 -9.35
CA SER A 14 12.30 -6.30 -10.21
C SER A 14 10.89 -6.31 -10.79
N LEU A 15 9.88 -5.88 -10.03
CA LEU A 15 8.50 -5.79 -10.52
C LEU A 15 8.26 -4.57 -11.41
N ALA A 16 8.92 -3.46 -11.14
CA ALA A 16 8.83 -2.26 -11.97
C ALA A 16 9.66 -2.36 -13.27
N GLY A 17 10.67 -3.23 -13.30
CA GLY A 17 11.59 -3.42 -14.42
C GLY A 17 12.87 -2.58 -14.31
N SER A 18 12.75 -1.33 -13.87
CA SER A 18 13.90 -0.44 -13.63
C SER A 18 13.60 0.61 -12.56
N LEU A 19 14.65 1.32 -12.11
CA LEU A 19 14.50 2.46 -11.22
C LEU A 19 13.76 3.62 -11.92
N GLU A 20 14.02 3.82 -13.21
CA GLU A 20 13.36 4.83 -14.03
C GLU A 20 11.85 4.60 -14.09
N GLU A 21 11.43 3.37 -14.41
CA GLU A 21 10.01 3.02 -14.47
C GLU A 21 9.36 3.15 -13.09
N LEU A 22 10.03 2.69 -12.03
CA LEU A 22 9.56 2.87 -10.66
C LEU A 22 9.37 4.35 -10.28
N ALA A 23 10.24 5.24 -10.74
CA ALA A 23 10.16 6.69 -10.49
C ALA A 23 8.97 7.34 -11.21
N LYS A 24 8.63 6.85 -12.41
CA LYS A 24 7.47 7.31 -13.20
C LYS A 24 6.13 6.84 -12.63
N LEU A 25 6.11 5.71 -11.92
CA LEU A 25 4.87 5.17 -11.36
C LEU A 25 4.22 6.14 -10.34
N PRO A 26 2.87 6.22 -10.31
CA PRO A 26 2.18 6.93 -9.25
C PRO A 26 2.19 6.11 -7.95
N ALA A 27 2.08 6.79 -6.81
CA ALA A 27 2.09 6.15 -5.49
C ALA A 27 0.97 5.10 -5.33
N SER A 28 -0.19 5.29 -5.97
CA SER A 28 -1.29 4.32 -5.97
C SER A 28 -0.91 3.00 -6.65
N THR A 29 -0.14 3.05 -7.74
CA THR A 29 0.39 1.85 -8.40
C THR A 29 1.46 1.21 -7.54
N VAL A 30 2.39 2.01 -6.98
CA VAL A 30 3.42 1.51 -6.06
C VAL A 30 2.80 0.79 -4.86
N GLN A 31 1.66 1.27 -4.36
CA GLN A 31 0.92 0.64 -3.26
C GLN A 31 0.51 -0.80 -3.57
N VAL A 32 0.14 -1.09 -4.82
CA VAL A 32 -0.44 -2.38 -5.25
C VAL A 32 0.46 -3.19 -6.18
N LEU A 33 1.70 -2.75 -6.40
CA LEU A 33 2.73 -3.48 -7.17
C LEU A 33 2.85 -4.94 -6.71
N GLY A 34 2.75 -5.89 -7.62
CA GLY A 34 2.71 -7.34 -7.38
C GLY A 34 1.32 -7.90 -7.02
N ALA A 35 0.27 -7.07 -6.92
CA ALA A 35 -1.10 -7.50 -6.70
C ALA A 35 -2.03 -7.21 -7.90
N GLU A 36 -1.46 -6.97 -9.09
CA GLU A 36 -2.14 -6.54 -10.30
C GLU A 36 -3.21 -7.56 -10.71
N LYS A 37 -2.88 -8.86 -10.72
CA LYS A 37 -3.84 -9.93 -11.06
C LYS A 37 -5.07 -9.89 -10.15
N ALA A 38 -4.87 -9.68 -8.85
CA ALA A 38 -5.96 -9.59 -7.89
C ALA A 38 -6.77 -8.29 -8.05
N LEU A 39 -6.09 -7.18 -8.36
CA LEU A 39 -6.71 -5.89 -8.65
C LEU A 39 -7.60 -5.98 -9.90
N PHE A 40 -7.06 -6.45 -11.02
CA PHE A 40 -7.81 -6.60 -12.27
C PHE A 40 -8.98 -7.56 -12.14
N ARG A 41 -8.81 -8.67 -11.39
CA ARG A 41 -9.93 -9.56 -11.07
C ARG A 41 -11.01 -8.85 -10.27
N ALA A 42 -10.65 -8.06 -9.26
CA ALA A 42 -11.61 -7.30 -8.47
C ALA A 42 -12.36 -6.27 -9.31
N LEU A 43 -11.67 -5.55 -10.20
CA LEU A 43 -12.29 -4.61 -11.13
C LEU A 43 -13.28 -5.29 -12.07
N ARG A 44 -12.93 -6.46 -12.63
CA ARG A 44 -13.80 -7.22 -13.54
C ARG A 44 -15.04 -7.82 -12.85
N THR A 45 -14.88 -8.27 -11.61
CA THR A 45 -15.94 -8.99 -10.86
C THR A 45 -16.73 -8.10 -9.90
N GLY A 46 -16.37 -6.83 -9.76
CA GLY A 46 -16.91 -5.95 -8.72
C GLY A 46 -16.50 -6.36 -7.29
N GLY A 47 -15.41 -7.13 -7.17
CA GLY A 47 -14.87 -7.59 -5.89
C GLY A 47 -14.15 -6.48 -5.12
N LYS A 48 -13.80 -6.77 -3.87
CA LYS A 48 -13.00 -5.84 -3.05
C LYS A 48 -11.56 -5.78 -3.59
N PRO A 49 -11.04 -4.59 -3.98
CA PRO A 49 -9.68 -4.48 -4.48
C PRO A 49 -8.63 -4.75 -3.38
N PRO A 50 -7.43 -5.22 -3.75
CA PRO A 50 -6.33 -5.38 -2.81
C PRO A 50 -5.90 -4.03 -2.24
N LYS A 51 -5.51 -4.01 -0.95
CA LYS A 51 -5.08 -2.79 -0.26
C LYS A 51 -3.57 -2.54 -0.38
N HIS A 52 -2.80 -3.57 -0.69
CA HIS A 52 -1.35 -3.54 -0.71
C HIS A 52 -0.84 -4.69 -1.60
N GLY A 53 0.25 -4.45 -2.30
CA GLY A 53 1.00 -5.44 -3.05
C GLY A 53 2.18 -5.98 -2.25
N VAL A 54 3.36 -6.06 -2.87
CA VAL A 54 4.61 -6.54 -2.25
C VAL A 54 5.04 -5.75 -1.03
N ILE A 55 4.65 -4.47 -0.96
CA ILE A 55 4.92 -3.61 0.19
C ILE A 55 4.32 -4.13 1.50
N PHE A 56 3.40 -5.10 1.45
CA PHE A 56 2.87 -5.79 2.63
C PHE A 56 3.96 -6.47 3.49
N GLN A 57 5.10 -6.82 2.89
CA GLN A 57 6.23 -7.41 3.61
C GLN A 57 6.94 -6.41 4.54
N PHE A 58 6.67 -5.11 4.42
CA PHE A 58 7.21 -4.11 5.33
C PHE A 58 6.74 -4.37 6.77
N PRO A 59 7.64 -4.44 7.78
CA PRO A 59 7.31 -4.87 9.14
C PRO A 59 6.13 -4.12 9.77
N GLU A 60 6.09 -2.80 9.61
CA GLU A 60 5.01 -1.97 10.18
C GLU A 60 3.65 -2.27 9.56
N ILE A 61 3.59 -2.68 8.29
CA ILE A 61 2.33 -3.06 7.65
C ILE A 61 1.95 -4.48 8.08
N HIS A 62 2.90 -5.41 8.04
CA HIS A 62 2.65 -6.81 8.34
C HIS A 62 2.11 -7.01 9.77
N ARG A 63 2.76 -6.36 10.74
CA ARG A 63 2.42 -6.44 12.17
C ARG A 63 1.16 -5.63 12.53
N SER A 64 0.79 -4.65 11.72
CA SER A 64 -0.35 -3.78 12.04
C SER A 64 -1.71 -4.46 11.87
N PRO A 65 -2.74 -4.02 12.61
CA PRO A 65 -4.10 -4.51 12.45
C PRO A 65 -4.71 -4.24 11.07
N ARG A 66 -5.60 -5.12 10.59
CA ARG A 66 -6.17 -5.09 9.22
C ARG A 66 -6.81 -3.76 8.81
N TRP A 67 -7.32 -2.98 9.76
CA TRP A 67 -7.95 -1.67 9.51
C TRP A 67 -6.95 -0.52 9.38
N GLN A 68 -5.72 -0.67 9.89
CA GLN A 68 -4.64 0.30 9.77
C GLN A 68 -3.74 0.01 8.55
N ARG A 69 -3.57 -1.26 8.18
CA ARG A 69 -2.69 -1.71 7.08
C ARG A 69 -2.79 -0.87 5.81
N GLY A 70 -4.01 -0.58 5.34
CA GLY A 70 -4.19 0.18 4.10
C GLY A 70 -3.71 1.63 4.21
N LYS A 71 -3.86 2.25 5.39
CA LYS A 71 -3.40 3.64 5.62
C LYS A 71 -1.87 3.70 5.70
N ILE A 72 -1.27 2.74 6.40
CA ILE A 72 0.19 2.61 6.50
C ILE A 72 0.79 2.28 5.13
N ALA A 73 0.19 1.35 4.38
CA ALA A 73 0.61 1.00 3.02
C ALA A 73 0.58 2.21 2.08
N ARG A 74 -0.46 3.04 2.16
CA ARG A 74 -0.53 4.29 1.38
C ARG A 74 0.58 5.26 1.76
N ALA A 75 0.80 5.50 3.06
CA ALA A 75 1.86 6.40 3.53
C ALA A 75 3.24 5.93 3.07
N LEU A 76 3.51 4.62 3.17
CA LEU A 76 4.75 4.03 2.69
C LEU A 76 4.92 4.19 1.18
N ALA A 77 3.88 3.87 0.39
CA ALA A 77 3.92 3.97 -1.06
C ALA A 77 4.18 5.41 -1.55
N THR A 78 3.60 6.41 -0.88
CA THR A 78 3.88 7.83 -1.19
C THR A 78 5.35 8.17 -0.95
N LYS A 79 5.92 7.75 0.19
CA LYS A 79 7.33 8.02 0.51
C LYS A 79 8.28 7.25 -0.41
N LEU A 80 7.92 6.03 -0.79
CA LEU A 80 8.66 5.24 -1.79
C LEU A 80 8.67 5.90 -3.16
N ALA A 81 7.53 6.41 -3.63
CA ALA A 81 7.47 7.10 -4.92
C ALA A 81 8.33 8.38 -4.93
N ILE A 82 8.35 9.14 -3.82
CA ILE A 82 9.23 10.31 -3.68
C ILE A 82 10.70 9.87 -3.68
N ALA A 83 11.05 8.85 -2.89
CA ALA A 83 12.42 8.33 -2.85
C ALA A 83 12.90 7.86 -4.22
N ALA A 84 12.10 7.06 -4.93
CA ALA A 84 12.44 6.57 -6.26
C ALA A 84 12.69 7.72 -7.26
N ARG A 85 11.87 8.79 -7.21
CA ARG A 85 12.07 9.97 -8.05
C ARG A 85 13.32 10.75 -7.70
N VAL A 86 13.60 10.94 -6.42
CA VAL A 86 14.81 11.68 -6.00
C VAL A 86 16.07 10.88 -6.33
N ASP A 87 16.05 9.58 -6.09
CA ASP A 87 17.16 8.68 -6.45
C ASP A 87 17.42 8.70 -7.97
N PHE A 88 16.38 8.72 -8.80
CA PHE A 88 16.52 8.74 -10.27
C PHE A 88 16.88 10.11 -10.86
N PHE A 89 16.16 11.17 -10.48
CA PHE A 89 16.28 12.48 -11.14
C PHE A 89 17.34 13.39 -10.52
N THR A 90 17.65 13.24 -9.22
CA THR A 90 18.52 14.18 -8.51
C THR A 90 19.75 13.52 -7.90
N GLY A 91 19.65 12.25 -7.50
CA GLY A 91 20.72 11.52 -6.82
C GLY A 91 21.04 12.04 -5.40
N ARG A 92 20.23 12.96 -4.85
CA ARG A 92 20.41 13.50 -3.51
C ARG A 92 19.95 12.49 -2.46
N PHE A 93 20.71 12.35 -1.38
CA PHE A 93 20.31 11.52 -0.27
C PHE A 93 19.28 12.24 0.62
N ILE A 94 18.05 11.74 0.63
CA ILE A 94 16.94 12.22 1.49
C ILE A 94 16.32 11.11 2.36
N GLY A 95 17.02 9.98 2.50
CA GLY A 95 16.50 8.78 3.14
C GLY A 95 16.04 9.02 4.58
N ASP A 96 16.84 9.75 5.36
CA ASP A 96 16.59 10.00 6.78
C ASP A 96 15.35 10.85 7.02
N GLU A 97 15.16 11.90 6.23
CA GLU A 97 13.99 12.79 6.32
C GLU A 97 12.71 12.03 5.98
N LEU A 98 12.73 11.23 4.91
CA LEU A 98 11.59 10.43 4.51
C LEU A 98 11.26 9.36 5.56
N LYS A 99 12.26 8.74 6.18
CA LYS A 99 12.10 7.74 7.25
C LYS A 99 11.50 8.34 8.51
N LYS A 100 11.97 9.52 8.93
CA LYS A 100 11.40 10.29 10.06
C LYS A 100 9.93 10.63 9.80
N SER A 101 9.64 11.23 8.64
CA SER A 101 8.27 11.60 8.25
C SER A 101 7.34 10.39 8.14
N LEU A 102 7.82 9.26 7.63
CA LEU A 102 7.05 8.02 7.59
C LEU A 102 6.73 7.50 8.99
N THR A 103 7.71 7.47 9.89
CA THR A 103 7.55 6.96 11.25
C THR A 103 6.53 7.78 12.03
N GLN A 104 6.63 9.11 11.98
CA GLN A 104 5.64 10.03 12.56
C GLN A 104 4.23 9.74 12.03
N ARG A 105 4.08 9.58 10.71
CA ARG A 105 2.78 9.29 10.10
C ARG A 105 2.22 7.94 10.53
N ILE A 106 3.06 6.93 10.72
CA ILE A 106 2.65 5.61 11.20
C ILE A 106 2.15 5.69 12.64
N GLU A 107 2.86 6.41 13.49
CA GLU A 107 2.44 6.64 14.89
C GLU A 107 1.11 7.39 14.97
N GLU A 108 0.93 8.45 14.18
CA GLU A 108 -0.35 9.16 14.06
C GLU A 108 -1.48 8.20 13.67
N ILE A 109 -1.27 7.34 12.66
CA ILE A 109 -2.28 6.37 12.22
C ILE A 109 -2.63 5.39 13.35
N LYS A 110 -1.62 4.92 14.10
CA LYS A 110 -1.84 4.01 15.23
C LYS A 110 -2.64 4.68 16.34
N LYS A 111 -2.34 5.96 16.66
CA LYS A 111 -3.04 6.76 17.67
C LYS A 111 -4.48 7.11 17.27
N LEU A 112 -4.70 7.50 16.02
CA LEU A 112 -6.02 7.93 15.51
C LEU A 112 -6.99 6.77 15.28
N TYR A 113 -6.49 5.56 14.99
CA TYR A 113 -7.32 4.41 14.67
C TYR A 113 -7.07 3.20 15.58
N PRO A 114 -7.20 3.35 16.92
CA PRO A 114 -6.91 2.27 17.85
C PRO A 114 -7.93 1.13 17.76
N ARG A 115 -9.18 1.45 17.40
CA ARG A 115 -10.29 0.48 17.33
C ARG A 115 -10.63 0.13 15.87
N PRO A 116 -11.11 -1.10 15.61
CA PRO A 116 -11.61 -1.46 14.30
C PRO A 116 -12.82 -0.59 13.93
N PRO A 117 -12.99 -0.22 12.65
CA PRO A 117 -14.21 0.46 12.20
C PRO A 117 -15.42 -0.46 12.43
N LYS A 118 -16.55 0.13 12.81
CA LYS A 118 -17.82 -0.60 12.94
C LYS A 118 -18.13 -1.30 11.61
N ARG A 119 -18.35 -2.62 11.65
CA ARG A 119 -18.72 -3.38 10.45
C ARG A 119 -20.18 -3.05 10.12
N GLU A 120 -20.39 -2.38 8.99
CA GLU A 120 -21.74 -2.27 8.42
C GLU A 120 -22.18 -3.66 7.96
N VAL A 121 -23.25 -4.17 8.58
CA VAL A 121 -23.86 -5.43 8.18
C VAL A 121 -24.64 -5.12 6.90
N PRO A 122 -24.33 -5.73 5.74
CA PRO A 122 -25.10 -5.49 4.54
C PRO A 122 -26.58 -5.85 4.81
N PRO A 123 -27.54 -5.07 4.30
CA PRO A 123 -28.96 -5.33 4.54
C PRO A 123 -29.28 -6.77 4.12
N ARG A 124 -29.94 -7.52 5.01
CA ARG A 124 -30.37 -8.89 4.72
C ARG A 124 -31.20 -8.83 3.44
N ARG A 125 -30.68 -9.41 2.34
CA ARG A 125 -31.46 -9.57 1.11
C ARG A 125 -32.68 -10.43 1.46
N VAL A 126 -33.85 -9.80 1.52
CA VAL A 126 -35.12 -10.52 1.66
C VAL A 126 -35.22 -11.39 0.41
N ARG A 127 -35.05 -12.72 0.59
CA ARG A 127 -35.27 -13.67 -0.50
C ARG A 127 -36.73 -13.49 -0.93
N ARG A 128 -36.97 -12.84 -2.07
CA ARG A 128 -38.28 -12.86 -2.72
C ARG A 128 -38.63 -14.33 -2.92
N ARG A 129 -39.60 -14.83 -2.16
CA ARG A 129 -40.19 -16.16 -2.37
C ARG A 129 -40.60 -16.20 -3.84
N ARG A 130 -39.95 -17.05 -4.64
CA ARG A 130 -40.43 -17.39 -5.97
C ARG A 130 -41.85 -17.92 -5.76
N ARG A 131 -42.86 -17.16 -6.19
CA ARG A 131 -44.22 -17.69 -6.33
C ARG A 131 -44.09 -18.77 -7.41
N ARG A 132 -44.35 -20.02 -7.00
CA ARG A 132 -44.53 -21.15 -7.92
C ARG A 132 -45.80 -20.92 -8.73
#